data_AF-U7D6M3-F1
#
_entry.id   AF-U7D6M3-F1
#
_cell.length_a   1.000
_cell.length_b   1.000
_cell.length_c   1.000
_cell.angle_alpha   90.00
_cell.angle_beta   90.00
_cell.angle_gamma   90.00
#
_symmetry.space_group_name_H-M   'P 1'
#
loop_
_entity.id
_entity.type
_entity.pdbx_description
1 polymer ?
#
loop_
_entity_poly.entity_id
_entity_poly.type
_entity_poly.pdbx_seq_one_letter_code
_entity_poly.pdbx_strand_id
1 'polypeptide(L)'
;MAFQVILKRTTDPETLERVSSEVAAISGAPAEQVRKALETKSISIGKDFSEEKAAELRARFESLGAETVVKDLSTPSATQPATSTPSDNVDASEQPQKTTQGYDDEDEEEEEGVLLTKEEYVKAMNQRADIFYTEKENV
;
A
#
# COMPACT_ATOMS: atom_id res chain seq x y z
N MET A 1 1.70 1.47 16.45
CA MET A 1 2.99 1.60 15.76
C MET A 1 2.92 2.81 14.85
N ALA A 2 4.02 3.53 14.68
CA ALA A 2 4.08 4.74 13.85
C ALA A 2 4.81 4.42 12.55
N PHE A 3 4.21 4.78 11.43
CA PHE A 3 4.75 4.52 10.10
C PHE A 3 5.09 5.82 9.39
N GLN A 4 6.14 5.78 8.59
CA GLN A 4 6.56 6.85 7.70
C GLN A 4 6.32 6.43 6.26
N VAL A 5 5.60 7.26 5.50
CA VAL A 5 5.38 7.04 4.07
C VAL A 5 6.34 7.91 3.28
N ILE A 6 7.16 7.27 2.44
CA ILE A 6 8.18 7.89 1.61
C ILE A 6 7.83 7.65 0.14
N LEU A 7 7.65 8.72 -0.63
CA LEU A 7 7.52 8.66 -2.08
C LEU A 7 8.89 8.62 -2.73
N LYS A 8 9.11 7.69 -3.64
CA LYS A 8 10.33 7.66 -4.47
C LYS A 8 10.27 8.75 -5.53
N ARG A 9 11.47 9.15 -5.98
CA ARG A 9 11.62 10.07 -7.10
C ARG A 9 10.88 9.55 -8.32
N THR A 10 10.04 10.37 -8.92
CA THR A 10 9.40 10.06 -10.22
C THR A 10 9.72 11.15 -11.23
N THR A 11 9.92 10.74 -12.48
CA THR A 11 10.17 11.62 -13.64
C THR A 11 8.94 11.78 -14.53
N ASP A 12 7.86 11.07 -14.21
CA ASP A 12 6.64 11.09 -15.00
C ASP A 12 5.80 12.34 -14.65
N PRO A 13 5.53 13.24 -15.61
CA PRO A 13 4.89 14.52 -15.34
C PRO A 13 3.41 14.38 -14.93
N GLU A 14 2.69 13.42 -15.48
CA GLU A 14 1.28 13.15 -15.10
C GLU A 14 1.21 12.62 -13.65
N THR A 15 2.11 11.70 -13.33
CA THR A 15 2.25 11.15 -11.96
C THR A 15 2.66 12.24 -10.98
N LEU A 16 3.64 13.08 -11.34
CA LEU A 16 4.11 14.20 -10.53
C LEU A 16 2.99 15.17 -10.16
N GLU A 17 2.14 15.55 -11.13
CA GLU A 17 1.05 16.49 -10.89
C GLU A 17 0.02 15.90 -9.92
N ARG A 18 -0.44 14.67 -10.17
CA ARG A 18 -1.43 14.01 -9.32
C ARG A 18 -0.91 13.78 -7.91
N VAL A 19 0.30 13.26 -7.78
CA VAL A 19 0.93 12.93 -6.50
C VAL A 19 1.26 14.19 -5.71
N SER A 20 1.80 15.22 -6.36
CA SER A 20 2.16 16.47 -5.66
C SER A 20 0.93 17.18 -5.09
N SER A 21 -0.19 17.15 -5.81
CA SER A 21 -1.46 17.71 -5.35
C SER A 21 -2.01 16.95 -4.13
N GLU A 22 -1.91 15.62 -4.15
CA GLU A 22 -2.39 14.78 -3.04
C GLU A 22 -1.49 14.90 -1.79
N VAL A 23 -0.18 14.91 -1.98
CA VAL A 23 0.79 15.12 -0.90
C VAL A 23 0.64 16.52 -0.32
N ALA A 24 0.38 17.53 -1.14
CA ALA A 24 0.11 18.88 -0.66
C ALA A 24 -1.12 18.93 0.25
N ALA A 25 -2.19 18.21 -0.11
CA ALA A 25 -3.40 18.13 0.69
C ALA A 25 -3.16 17.46 2.06
N ILE A 26 -2.27 16.47 2.12
CA ILE A 26 -1.97 15.72 3.36
C ILE A 26 -0.92 16.43 4.22
N SER A 27 0.20 16.84 3.60
CA SER A 27 1.36 17.40 4.27
C SER A 27 1.20 18.89 4.58
N GLY A 28 0.24 19.56 3.93
CA GLY A 28 0.06 21.01 4.01
C GLY A 28 1.15 21.81 3.27
N ALA A 29 2.04 21.13 2.54
CA ALA A 29 3.09 21.75 1.74
C ALA A 29 2.55 22.22 0.39
N PRO A 30 3.11 23.27 -0.22
CA PRO A 30 2.67 23.73 -1.54
C PRO A 30 3.02 22.71 -2.62
N ALA A 31 2.03 22.37 -3.47
CA ALA A 31 2.17 21.35 -4.52
C ALA A 31 3.36 21.58 -5.46
N GLU A 32 3.67 22.84 -5.81
CA GLU A 32 4.83 23.16 -6.65
C GLU A 32 6.17 22.78 -6.00
N GLN A 33 6.29 23.01 -4.68
CA GLN A 33 7.49 22.64 -3.93
C GLN A 33 7.63 21.12 -3.82
N VAL A 34 6.51 20.44 -3.59
CA VAL A 34 6.43 18.98 -3.55
C VAL A 34 6.83 18.39 -4.89
N ARG A 35 6.30 18.92 -6.01
CA ARG A 35 6.60 18.48 -7.37
C ARG A 35 8.10 18.60 -7.66
N LYS A 36 8.68 19.78 -7.41
CA LYS A 36 10.10 20.03 -7.64
C LYS A 36 10.99 19.16 -6.76
N ALA A 37 10.57 18.92 -5.52
CA ALA A 37 11.28 18.03 -4.60
C ALA A 37 11.23 16.58 -5.09
N LEU A 38 10.06 16.10 -5.51
CA LEU A 38 9.82 14.72 -5.97
C LEU A 38 10.53 14.40 -7.29
N GLU A 39 10.77 15.40 -8.14
CA GLU A 39 11.58 15.25 -9.36
C GLU A 39 13.07 15.10 -9.05
N THR A 40 13.54 15.73 -7.97
CA THR A 40 14.95 15.75 -7.59
C THR A 40 15.33 14.59 -6.65
N LYS A 41 14.45 14.26 -5.70
CA LYS A 41 14.70 13.31 -4.62
C LYS A 41 13.41 12.66 -4.12
N SER A 42 13.55 11.59 -3.35
CA SER A 42 12.44 11.01 -2.59
C SER A 42 11.98 11.96 -1.48
N ILE A 43 10.67 12.00 -1.21
CA ILE A 43 10.07 12.87 -0.20
C ILE A 43 9.30 12.06 0.84
N SER A 44 9.35 12.46 2.10
CA SER A 44 8.49 11.91 3.15
C SER A 44 7.22 12.75 3.27
N ILE A 45 6.07 12.11 3.13
CA ILE A 45 4.75 12.77 3.22
C ILE A 45 4.46 13.22 4.65
N GLY A 46 4.85 12.37 5.60
CA GLY A 46 4.66 12.56 7.02
C GLY A 46 5.25 11.41 7.82
N LYS A 47 5.30 11.60 9.13
CA LYS A 47 5.67 10.61 10.14
C LYS A 47 4.48 10.49 11.10
N ASP A 48 4.37 9.38 11.83
CA ASP A 48 3.26 9.07 12.75
C ASP A 48 1.93 8.71 12.08
N PHE A 49 1.97 8.03 10.93
CA PHE A 49 0.77 7.36 10.40
C PHE A 49 0.53 6.04 11.13
N SER A 50 -0.73 5.69 11.36
CA SER A 50 -1.12 4.32 11.72
C SER A 50 -0.89 3.37 10.52
N GLU A 51 -0.74 2.07 10.80
CA GLU A 51 -0.49 1.05 9.78
C GLU A 51 -1.52 1.08 8.64
N GLU A 52 -2.79 1.06 9.01
CA GLU A 52 -3.93 1.16 8.08
C GLU A 52 -3.83 2.41 7.22
N LYS A 53 -3.52 3.56 7.83
CA LYS A 53 -3.40 4.83 7.11
C LYS A 53 -2.19 4.84 6.18
N ALA A 54 -1.07 4.27 6.60
CA ALA A 54 0.13 4.17 5.78
C ALA A 54 -0.07 3.23 4.58
N ALA A 55 -0.77 2.11 4.77
CA ALA A 55 -1.16 1.18 3.72
C ALA A 55 -2.14 1.82 2.73
N GLU A 56 -3.16 2.54 3.22
CA GLU A 56 -4.11 3.29 2.40
C GLU A 56 -3.38 4.34 1.54
N LEU A 57 -2.50 5.13 2.15
CA LEU A 57 -1.70 6.12 1.43
C LEU A 57 -0.83 5.46 0.37
N ARG A 58 -0.12 4.39 0.71
CA ARG A 58 0.69 3.62 -0.24
C ARG A 58 -0.14 3.17 -1.44
N ALA A 59 -1.27 2.50 -1.20
CA ALA A 59 -2.15 2.02 -2.27
C ALA A 59 -2.70 3.16 -3.14
N ARG A 60 -3.05 4.30 -2.52
CA ARG A 60 -3.51 5.48 -3.24
C ARG A 60 -2.43 6.05 -4.17
N PHE A 61 -1.21 6.20 -3.69
CA PHE A 61 -0.10 6.70 -4.51
C PHE A 61 0.35 5.69 -5.58
N GLU A 62 0.34 4.40 -5.26
CA GLU A 62 0.66 3.32 -6.21
C GLU A 62 -0.37 3.26 -7.35
N SER A 63 -1.66 3.47 -7.05
CA SER A 63 -2.74 3.62 -8.04
C SER A 63 -2.56 4.86 -8.93
N LEU A 64 -1.91 5.91 -8.43
CA LEU A 64 -1.54 7.09 -9.22
C LEU A 64 -0.27 6.88 -10.07
N GLY A 65 0.39 5.72 -9.97
CA GLY A 65 1.62 5.40 -10.66
C GLY A 65 2.90 5.81 -9.91
N ALA A 66 2.79 6.23 -8.65
CA ALA A 66 3.94 6.59 -7.83
C ALA A 66 4.41 5.44 -6.95
N GLU A 67 5.72 5.23 -6.95
CA GLU A 67 6.33 4.22 -6.09
C GLU A 67 6.50 4.76 -4.66
N THR A 68 5.88 4.07 -3.69
CA THR A 68 5.91 4.45 -2.28
C THR A 68 6.55 3.37 -1.42
N VAL A 69 7.25 3.81 -0.38
CA VAL A 69 7.92 2.97 0.61
C VAL A 69 7.34 3.32 1.97
N VAL A 70 6.72 2.34 2.62
CA VAL A 70 6.28 2.46 4.02
C VAL A 70 7.40 1.95 4.90
N LYS A 71 7.89 2.81 5.80
CA LYS A 71 8.92 2.48 6.78
C LYS A 71 8.28 2.48 8.16
N ASP A 72 8.35 1.35 8.84
CA ASP A 72 7.94 1.27 10.24
C ASP A 72 8.97 2.00 11.12
N LEU A 73 8.51 3.00 11.88
CA LEU A 73 9.34 3.74 12.84
C LEU A 73 9.38 3.06 14.21
N SER A 74 8.52 2.06 14.46
CA SER A 74 8.50 1.31 15.71
C SER A 74 9.54 0.18 15.76
N THR A 75 10.03 -0.29 14.63
CA THR A 75 11.15 -1.26 14.57
C THR A 75 12.49 -0.54 14.39
N PRO A 76 13.50 -0.70 15.27
CA PRO A 76 14.84 -0.24 14.99
C PRO A 76 15.45 -1.03 13.82
N SER A 77 15.33 -0.47 12.61
CA SER A 77 16.17 -0.72 11.45
C SER A 77 16.60 -2.18 11.23
N ALA A 78 15.68 -3.05 10.80
CA ALA A 78 16.06 -4.31 10.18
C ALA A 78 16.55 -4.03 8.75
N THR A 79 17.85 -4.19 8.57
CA THR A 79 18.61 -4.34 7.34
C THR A 79 17.80 -4.96 6.20
N GLN A 80 17.82 -4.31 5.03
CA GLN A 80 17.24 -4.81 3.78
C GLN A 80 17.75 -6.23 3.48
N PRO A 81 16.90 -7.18 3.04
CA PRO A 81 17.40 -8.37 2.37
C PRO A 81 17.94 -7.90 1.00
N ALA A 82 19.26 -7.91 0.85
CA ALA A 82 19.89 -7.69 -0.43
C ALA A 82 19.52 -8.85 -1.36
N THR A 83 18.59 -8.61 -2.28
CA THR A 83 18.36 -9.49 -3.42
C THR A 83 19.47 -9.26 -4.45
N SER A 84 20.16 -10.35 -4.80
CA SER A 84 20.85 -10.62 -6.07
C SER A 84 22.39 -10.50 -6.10
N THR A 85 23.05 -11.66 -6.15
CA THR A 85 23.94 -11.97 -7.27
C THR A 85 23.98 -13.50 -7.52
N PRO A 86 23.71 -13.97 -8.74
CA PRO A 86 23.94 -15.35 -9.16
C PRO A 86 25.35 -15.48 -9.76
N SER A 87 26.11 -16.52 -9.40
CA SER A 87 27.15 -17.14 -10.24
C SER A 87 27.81 -18.32 -9.54
N ASP A 88 27.60 -19.49 -10.13
CA ASP A 88 28.54 -20.62 -10.28
C ASP A 88 29.69 -20.77 -9.27
N ASN A 89 29.60 -21.79 -8.42
CA ASN A 89 30.47 -22.95 -8.59
C ASN A 89 30.01 -24.18 -7.79
N VAL A 90 29.95 -25.28 -8.51
CA VAL A 90 29.86 -26.70 -8.15
C VAL A 90 30.29 -27.08 -6.72
N ASP A 91 29.47 -27.86 -6.01
CA ASP A 91 29.80 -29.26 -5.65
C ASP A 91 28.59 -29.96 -5.02
N ALA A 92 28.44 -31.23 -5.32
CA ALA A 92 27.30 -32.07 -4.96
C ALA A 92 27.15 -32.29 -3.45
N SER A 93 25.92 -32.35 -2.94
CA SER A 93 25.36 -33.55 -2.29
C SER A 93 24.05 -33.26 -1.53
N GLU A 94 23.08 -34.13 -1.81
CA GLU A 94 22.00 -34.59 -0.93
C GLU A 94 20.77 -33.72 -0.64
N GLN A 95 19.66 -34.45 -0.63
CA GLN A 95 18.27 -34.05 -0.72
C GLN A 95 17.61 -34.11 0.69
N PRO A 96 16.30 -33.80 0.83
CA PRO A 96 15.76 -32.92 1.86
C PRO A 96 15.24 -33.66 3.10
N GLN A 97 15.24 -33.01 4.27
CA GLN A 97 14.43 -33.47 5.41
C GLN A 97 13.66 -32.35 6.12
N LYS A 98 12.34 -32.50 5.93
CA LYS A 98 11.18 -32.10 6.71
C LYS A 98 11.33 -32.30 8.24
N THR A 99 11.02 -31.26 9.03
CA THR A 99 10.55 -31.33 10.43
C THR A 99 9.65 -30.11 10.68
N THR A 100 8.33 -30.19 10.50
CA THR A 100 7.28 -30.35 11.55
C THR A 100 7.58 -29.84 12.96
N GLN A 101 6.53 -29.19 13.51
CA GLN A 101 6.11 -29.11 14.93
C GLN A 101 6.53 -27.83 15.69
N GLY A 102 5.62 -26.99 16.18
CA GLY A 102 4.15 -26.95 16.16
C GLY A 102 3.67 -25.75 16.98
N TYR A 103 2.43 -25.31 16.79
CA TYR A 103 1.63 -24.66 17.82
C TYR A 103 0.16 -25.01 17.55
N ASP A 104 -0.40 -25.70 18.53
CA ASP A 104 -1.81 -25.91 18.80
C ASP A 104 -2.25 -24.60 19.48
N ASP A 105 -3.01 -23.77 18.78
CA ASP A 105 -3.83 -22.72 19.37
C ASP A 105 -5.13 -22.68 18.56
N GLU A 106 -6.21 -22.84 19.30
CA GLU A 106 -7.54 -23.18 18.89
C GLU A 106 -8.26 -21.93 18.33
N ASP A 107 -9.22 -22.17 17.42
CA ASP A 107 -10.35 -21.29 17.11
C ASP A 107 -10.06 -19.83 16.74
N GLU A 108 -9.90 -19.58 15.44
CA GLU A 108 -10.73 -18.61 14.72
C GLU A 108 -10.61 -18.94 13.24
N GLU A 109 -11.63 -19.61 12.69
CA GLU A 109 -11.85 -19.65 11.24
C GLU A 109 -12.00 -18.20 10.77
N GLU A 110 -10.89 -17.54 10.44
CA GLU A 110 -10.90 -16.33 9.64
C GLU A 110 -11.59 -16.72 8.32
N GLU A 111 -12.90 -16.48 8.26
CA GLU A 111 -13.66 -16.50 7.02
C GLU A 111 -12.94 -15.56 6.07
N GLU A 112 -12.15 -16.15 5.17
CA GLU A 112 -11.42 -15.46 4.12
C GLU A 112 -12.44 -14.63 3.33
N GLY A 113 -12.47 -13.32 3.62
CA GLY A 113 -13.43 -12.42 3.03
C GLY A 113 -13.32 -12.50 1.51
N VAL A 114 -14.31 -13.12 0.86
CA VAL A 114 -14.31 -13.32 -0.58
C VAL A 114 -14.25 -11.96 -1.26
N LEU A 115 -13.08 -11.61 -1.78
CA LEU A 115 -12.88 -10.40 -2.56
C LEU A 115 -13.68 -10.54 -3.85
N LEU A 116 -14.88 -9.95 -3.84
CA LEU A 116 -15.74 -9.89 -5.02
C LEU A 116 -14.97 -9.23 -6.16
N THR A 117 -14.98 -9.87 -7.32
CA THR A 117 -14.47 -9.24 -8.52
C THR A 117 -15.27 -7.97 -8.82
N LYS A 118 -14.67 -7.03 -9.55
CA LYS A 118 -15.30 -5.74 -9.87
C LYS A 118 -16.70 -5.90 -10.47
N GLU A 119 -16.90 -6.94 -11.26
CA GLU A 119 -18.18 -7.26 -11.92
C GLU A 119 -19.23 -7.75 -10.91
N GLU A 120 -18.83 -8.56 -9.93
CA GLU A 120 -19.71 -9.06 -8.89
C GLU A 120 -20.08 -7.98 -7.87
N TYR A 121 -19.15 -7.06 -7.56
CA TYR A 121 -19.41 -5.91 -6.70
C TYR A 121 -20.50 -4.98 -7.28
N VAL A 122 -20.43 -4.71 -8.60
CA VAL A 122 -21.45 -3.90 -9.30
C VAL A 122 -22.81 -4.60 -9.30
N LYS A 123 -22.83 -5.93 -9.44
CA LYS A 123 -24.06 -6.73 -9.38
C LYS A 123 -24.69 -6.70 -7.98
N ALA A 124 -23.89 -6.81 -6.93
CA ALA A 124 -24.36 -6.70 -5.54
C ALA A 124 -24.90 -5.30 -5.22
N MET A 125 -24.26 -4.24 -5.71
CA MET A 125 -24.74 -2.85 -5.58
C MET A 125 -26.09 -2.63 -6.28
N ASN A 126 -26.28 -3.16 -7.49
CA ASN A 126 -27.55 -3.04 -8.22
C ASN A 126 -28.71 -3.84 -7.62
N GLN A 127 -28.44 -4.85 -6.79
CA GLN A 127 -29.49 -5.60 -6.09
C GLN A 127 -30.02 -4.86 -4.84
N ARG A 128 -29.32 -3.83 -4.36
CA ARG A 128 -29.77 -3.00 -3.25
C ARG A 128 -30.49 -1.75 -3.75
N ALA A 129 -31.65 -1.94 -4.40
CA ALA A 129 -32.54 -0.85 -4.80
C ALA A 129 -33.21 -0.12 -3.60
N ASP A 130 -32.94 -0.57 -2.37
CA ASP A 130 -33.64 -0.16 -1.15
C ASP A 130 -32.88 0.87 -0.28
N ILE A 131 -31.69 1.32 -0.71
CA ILE A 131 -30.87 2.29 0.07
C ILE A 131 -31.19 3.75 -0.28
N PHE A 132 -31.95 4.00 -1.34
CA PHE A 132 -32.34 5.34 -1.76
C PHE A 132 -33.86 5.45 -1.96
N TYR A 133 -34.61 5.48 -0.86
CA TYR A 133 -35.89 6.19 -0.88
C TYR A 133 -35.58 7.68 -0.93
N THR A 134 -35.54 8.24 -2.13
CA THR A 134 -35.86 9.66 -2.26
C THR A 134 -37.38 9.74 -2.20
N GLU A 135 -37.92 10.13 -1.04
CA GLU A 135 -39.26 10.71 -0.98
C GLU A 135 -39.29 11.91 -1.93
N LYS A 136 -39.61 11.66 -3.20
CA LYS A 136 -40.20 12.68 -4.06
C LYS A 136 -41.60 12.89 -3.53
N GLU A 137 -41.71 13.76 -2.52
CA GLU A 137 -42.97 14.39 -2.23
C GLU A 137 -43.36 15.19 -3.49
N ASN A 138 -44.37 14.67 -4.17
CA ASN A 138 -45.05 15.24 -5.32
C ASN A 138 -45.78 16.52 -4.89
N VAL A 139 -45.73 17.52 -5.78
CA VAL A 139 -46.80 18.51 -6.12
C VAL A 139 -47.69 19.05 -5.00
#